data_AF-A0A662C5I3-F1
#
_entry.id   AF-A0A662C5I3-F1
#
_cell.length_a   1.000
_cell.length_b   1.000
_cell.length_c   1.000
_cell.angle_alpha   90.00
_cell.angle_beta   90.00
_cell.angle_gamma   90.00
#
_symmetry.space_group_name_H-M   'P 1'
#
loop_
_entity.id
_entity.type
_entity.pdbx_description
1 polymer ?
#
loop_
_entity_poly.entity_id
_entity_poly.type
_entity_poly.pdbx_seq_one_letter_code
_entity_poly.pdbx_strand_id
1 'polypeptide(L)'
;MDISIVIPLLNEEESLKELHDWIVKVMQSNHFSYEIIFIDDGSSDASWKIIEELAHQNPNVKGLKFQINYGKSQALNAAFKEANGDVVIT
;
A
#
# COMPACT_ATOMS: atom_id res chain seq x y z
N MET A 1 2.14 12.69 10.83
CA MET A 1 1.88 11.99 9.56
C MET A 1 0.44 12.29 9.26
N ASP A 2 0.14 12.98 8.15
CA ASP A 2 -1.22 13.49 7.93
C ASP A 2 -2.14 12.37 7.43
N ILE A 3 -1.65 11.52 6.52
CA ILE A 3 -2.47 10.53 5.81
C ILE A 3 -1.77 9.17 5.74
N SER A 4 -2.49 8.10 6.13
CA SER A 4 -2.12 6.72 5.80
C SER A 4 -3.02 6.20 4.69
N ILE A 5 -2.44 5.86 3.55
CA ILE A 5 -3.14 5.25 2.43
C ILE A 5 -2.96 3.73 2.54
N VAL A 6 -4.05 3.00 2.70
CA VAL A 6 -4.08 1.55 2.95
C VAL A 6 -4.70 0.84 1.76
N ILE A 7 -3.91 0.00 1.07
CA ILE A 7 -4.32 -0.61 -0.19
C ILE A 7 -4.20 -2.13 -0.10
N PRO A 8 -5.29 -2.84 0.22
CA PRO A 8 -5.34 -4.28 0.07
C PRO A 8 -5.42 -4.66 -1.41
N LEU A 9 -4.66 -5.67 -1.82
CA LEU A 9 -4.58 -6.12 -3.21
C LEU A 9 -4.43 -7.64 -3.33
N LEU A 10 -4.85 -8.18 -4.46
CA LEU A 10 -4.66 -9.58 -4.85
C LEU A 10 -4.53 -9.65 -6.38
N ASN A 11 -3.35 -10.04 -6.86
CA ASN A 11 -3.00 -10.17 -8.27
C ASN A 11 -3.23 -8.89 -9.10
N GLU A 12 -2.55 -7.80 -8.73
CA GLU A 12 -2.72 -6.46 -9.31
C GLU A 12 -1.41 -5.93 -9.95
N GLU A 13 -0.54 -6.82 -10.46
CA GLU A 13 0.80 -6.45 -10.95
C GLU A 13 0.78 -5.34 -12.04
N GLU A 14 -0.26 -5.29 -12.87
CA GLU A 14 -0.37 -4.32 -13.96
C GLU A 14 -0.72 -2.90 -13.47
N SER A 15 -1.44 -2.78 -12.35
CA SER A 15 -2.02 -1.52 -11.87
C SER A 15 -1.25 -0.86 -10.73
N LEU A 16 -0.45 -1.64 -9.97
CA LEU A 16 0.21 -1.18 -8.75
C LEU A 16 1.12 0.04 -8.95
N LYS A 17 1.94 0.02 -9.99
CA LYS A 17 2.89 1.11 -10.26
C LYS A 17 2.15 2.40 -10.63
N GLU A 18 1.14 2.30 -11.48
CA GLU A 18 0.33 3.46 -11.85
C GLU A 18 -0.38 4.05 -10.64
N LEU A 19 -1.03 3.20 -9.83
CA LEU A 19 -1.70 3.62 -8.61
C LEU A 19 -0.75 4.35 -7.64
N HIS A 20 0.43 3.78 -7.40
CA HIS A 20 1.48 4.41 -6.61
C HIS A 20 1.85 5.80 -7.16
N ASP A 21 2.13 5.90 -8.46
CA ASP A 21 2.60 7.14 -9.09
C ASP A 21 1.53 8.25 -8.98
N TRP A 22 0.25 7.91 -9.10
CA TRP A 22 -0.87 8.84 -8.88
C TRP A 22 -0.97 9.31 -7.43
N ILE A 23 -0.88 8.39 -6.46
CA ILE A 23 -0.96 8.74 -5.03
C ILE A 23 0.20 9.68 -4.68
N VAL A 24 1.44 9.32 -5.04
CA VAL A 24 2.62 10.14 -4.76
C VAL A 24 2.47 11.54 -5.33
N LYS A 25 2.01 11.65 -6.59
CA LYS A 25 1.78 12.95 -7.24
C LYS A 25 0.77 13.81 -6.47
N VAL A 26 -0.36 13.24 -6.06
CA VAL A 26 -1.40 13.98 -5.31
C VAL A 26 -0.88 14.38 -3.93
N MET A 27 -0.22 13.48 -3.21
CA MET A 27 0.28 13.79 -1.86
C MET A 27 1.37 14.86 -1.89
N GLN A 28 2.32 14.77 -2.84
CA GLN A 28 3.39 15.75 -3.00
C GLN A 28 2.87 17.12 -3.44
N SER A 29 1.96 17.18 -4.42
CA SER A 29 1.40 18.46 -4.91
C SER A 29 0.64 19.23 -3.84
N ASN A 30 0.04 18.53 -2.87
CA ASN A 30 -0.66 19.13 -1.74
C ASN A 30 0.20 19.26 -0.47
N HIS A 31 1.49 18.88 -0.53
CA HIS A 31 2.44 18.97 0.58
C HIS A 31 2.03 18.21 1.85
N PHE A 32 1.33 17.08 1.70
CA PHE A 32 1.00 16.21 2.83
C PHE A 32 2.19 15.33 3.24
N SER A 33 2.35 15.07 4.53
CA SER A 33 3.11 13.93 5.03
C SER A 33 2.24 12.68 4.95
N TYR A 34 2.75 11.62 4.31
CA TYR A 34 1.96 10.43 4.04
C TYR A 34 2.77 9.14 4.12
N GLU A 35 2.05 8.03 4.29
CA GLU A 35 2.56 6.67 4.07
C GLU A 35 1.59 5.88 3.19
N ILE A 36 2.11 4.93 2.43
CA ILE A 36 1.35 4.00 1.62
C ILE A 36 1.63 2.59 2.14
N ILE A 37 0.59 1.89 2.58
CA ILE A 37 0.66 0.54 3.10
C ILE A 37 -0.04 -0.37 2.10
N PHE A 38 0.75 -1.08 1.30
CA PHE A 38 0.24 -2.12 0.40
C PHE A 38 0.13 -3.44 1.17
N ILE A 39 -1.02 -4.12 1.04
CA ILE A 39 -1.26 -5.41 1.69
C ILE A 39 -1.53 -6.45 0.62
N ASP A 40 -0.52 -7.27 0.35
CA ASP A 40 -0.61 -8.41 -0.56
C ASP A 40 -1.34 -9.57 0.13
N ASP A 41 -2.61 -9.79 -0.25
CA ASP A 41 -3.49 -10.82 0.30
C ASP A 41 -3.25 -12.19 -0.34
N GLY A 42 -1.98 -12.58 -0.47
CA GLY A 42 -1.56 -13.87 -1.02
C GLY A 42 -1.60 -13.94 -2.55
N SER A 43 -1.09 -12.91 -3.25
CA SER A 43 -0.99 -12.94 -4.70
C SER A 43 -0.06 -14.05 -5.21
N SER A 44 -0.39 -14.56 -6.39
CA SER A 44 0.36 -15.57 -7.13
C SER A 44 1.15 -15.01 -8.32
N ASP A 45 1.00 -13.71 -8.59
CA ASP A 45 1.67 -12.97 -9.67
C ASP A 45 2.89 -12.18 -9.14
N ALA A 46 3.39 -11.20 -9.90
CA ALA A 46 4.53 -10.37 -9.51
C ALA A 46 4.17 -9.20 -8.57
N SER A 47 2.94 -9.09 -8.07
CA SER A 47 2.49 -7.98 -7.21
C SER A 47 3.42 -7.72 -6.03
N TRP A 48 3.83 -8.78 -5.32
CA TRP A 48 4.73 -8.63 -4.17
C TRP A 48 6.10 -8.05 -4.56
N LYS A 49 6.65 -8.53 -5.68
CA LYS A 49 7.95 -8.04 -6.17
C LYS A 49 7.87 -6.55 -6.52
N ILE A 50 6.77 -6.11 -7.11
CA ILE A 50 6.53 -4.71 -7.43
C ILE A 50 6.44 -3.88 -6.15
N ILE A 51 5.75 -4.37 -5.11
CA ILE A 51 5.68 -3.68 -3.81
C ILE A 51 7.07 -3.54 -3.17
N GLU A 52 7.91 -4.58 -3.22
CA GLU A 52 9.30 -4.52 -2.74
C GLU A 52 10.10 -3.45 -3.51
N GLU A 53 10.00 -3.42 -4.83
CA GLU A 53 10.66 -2.41 -5.68
C GLU A 53 10.20 -1.00 -5.34
N LEU A 54 8.89 -0.78 -5.14
CA LEU A 54 8.32 0.51 -4.75
C LEU A 54 8.80 0.95 -3.35
N ALA A 55 8.83 0.03 -2.38
CA ALA A 55 9.34 0.30 -1.03
C ALA A 55 10.83 0.66 -1.02
N HIS A 56 11.63 0.05 -1.91
CA HIS A 56 13.03 0.42 -2.07
C HIS A 56 13.22 1.82 -2.69
N GLN A 57 12.34 2.23 -3.59
CA GLN A 57 12.42 3.52 -4.28
C GLN A 57 11.81 4.68 -3.50
N ASN A 58 10.81 4.40 -2.66
CA ASN A 58 10.05 5.40 -1.92
C ASN A 58 9.96 5.02 -0.44
N PRO A 59 10.62 5.77 0.48
CA PRO A 59 10.62 5.45 1.91
C PRO A 59 9.24 5.61 2.58
N ASN A 60 8.27 6.23 1.90
CA ASN A 60 6.89 6.33 2.38
C ASN A 60 6.06 5.07 2.09
N VAL A 61 6.61 4.10 1.33
CA VAL A 61 5.91 2.85 0.97
C VAL A 61 6.31 1.74 1.92
N LYS A 62 5.30 1.02 2.43
CA LYS A 62 5.42 -0.18 3.26
C LYS A 62 4.63 -1.31 2.61
N GLY A 63 5.16 -2.53 2.67
CA GLY A 63 4.50 -3.74 2.19
C GLY A 63 4.22 -4.71 3.33
N LEU A 64 2.99 -5.23 3.39
CA LEU A 64 2.60 -6.35 4.24
C LEU A 64 2.20 -7.53 3.35
N LYS A 65 2.78 -8.70 3.58
CA LYS A 65 2.49 -9.92 2.80
C LYS A 65 1.78 -10.96 3.64
N PHE A 66 0.64 -11.44 3.16
CA PHE A 66 0.00 -12.64 3.68
C PHE A 66 0.48 -13.88 2.93
N GLN A 67 0.60 -15.00 3.65
CA GLN A 67 1.05 -16.26 3.06
C GLN A 67 -0.01 -16.92 2.15
N ILE A 68 -1.29 -16.68 2.44
CA ILE A 68 -2.44 -17.16 1.69
C ILE A 68 -3.49 -16.05 1.69
N ASN A 69 -4.50 -16.17 0.84
CA ASN A 69 -5.63 -15.25 0.83
C ASN A 69 -6.47 -15.41 2.11
N TYR A 70 -6.47 -14.37 2.95
CA TYR A 70 -7.31 -14.27 4.16
C TYR A 70 -8.51 -13.35 3.96
N GLY A 71 -8.57 -12.65 2.84
CA GLY A 71 -9.66 -11.77 2.44
C GLY A 71 -9.45 -10.32 2.86
N LYS A 72 -10.11 -9.41 2.12
CA LYS A 72 -9.99 -7.95 2.25
C LYS A 72 -10.13 -7.43 3.69
N SER A 73 -11.07 -7.98 4.47
CA SER A 73 -11.29 -7.50 5.85
C SER A 73 -10.09 -7.75 6.75
N GLN A 74 -9.39 -8.87 6.57
CA GLN A 74 -8.19 -9.17 7.36
C GLN A 74 -7.00 -8.33 6.90
N ALA A 75 -6.87 -8.12 5.59
CA ALA A 75 -5.85 -7.25 5.03
C ALA A 75 -5.98 -5.82 5.57
N LEU A 76 -7.19 -5.26 5.57
CA LEU A 76 -7.48 -3.94 6.15
C LEU A 76 -7.21 -3.89 7.66
N ASN A 77 -7.64 -4.91 8.42
CA ASN A 77 -7.41 -4.96 9.86
C ASN A 77 -5.91 -5.00 10.22
N ALA A 78 -5.09 -5.71 9.43
CA ALA A 78 -3.64 -5.69 9.60
C ALA A 78 -3.08 -4.30 9.30
N ALA A 79 -3.50 -3.69 8.21
CA ALA A 79 -3.04 -2.35 7.81
C ALA A 79 -3.40 -1.27 8.83
N PHE A 80 -4.62 -1.31 9.39
CA PHE A 80 -5.06 -0.34 10.39
C PHE A 80 -4.24 -0.38 11.68
N LYS A 81 -3.60 -1.52 11.99
CA LYS A 81 -2.68 -1.62 13.14
C LYS A 81 -1.32 -0.99 12.86
N GLU A 82 -0.93 -0.93 11.59
CA GLU A 82 0.36 -0.38 11.14
C GLU A 82 0.26 1.10 10.72
N ALA A 83 -0.95 1.61 10.47
CA ALA A 83 -1.22 2.99 10.06
C ALA A 83 -0.97 3.98 11.22
N ASN A 84 -0.24 5.05 10.94
CA ASN A 84 0.16 6.10 11.89
C ASN A 84 -0.33 7.51 11.51
N GLY A 85 -1.09 7.63 10.41
CA GLY A 85 -1.63 8.89 9.92
C GLY A 85 -2.85 9.35 10.72
N ASP A 86 -3.03 10.66 10.83
CA ASP A 86 -4.21 11.26 11.47
C ASP A 86 -5.52 10.89 10.74
N VAL A 87 -5.43 10.66 9.42
CA VAL A 87 -6.51 10.18 8.57
C VAL A 87 -6.09 8.91 7.83
N VAL A 88 -6.97 7.91 7.77
CA VAL A 88 -6.77 6.69 6.99
C VAL A 88 -7.69 6.70 5.77
N ILE A 89 -7.13 6.41 4.60
CA ILE A 89 -7.86 6.28 3.32
C ILE A 89 -7.63 4.88 2.77
N THR A 90 -8.69 4.21 2.31
CA THR A 90 -8.63 2.84 1.75
C THR A 90 -9.17 2.76 0.34
#